data_AF-A0A1Y5EHL0-F1
#
_entry.id   AF-A0A1Y5EHL0-F1
#
_cell.length_a   1.000
_cell.length_b   1.000
_cell.length_c   1.000
_cell.angle_alpha   90.00
_cell.angle_beta   90.00
_cell.angle_gamma   90.00
#
_symmetry.space_group_name_H-M   'P 1'
#
loop_
_entity.id
_entity.type
_entity.pdbx_description
1 polymer ?
#
loop_
_entity_poly.entity_id
_entity_poly.type
_entity_poly.pdbx_seq_one_letter_code
_entity_poly.pdbx_strand_id
1 'polypeptide(L)'
;MPYVQRSEQGEITSLNDSPSNDNNEWLDDNHDDVLGFLQQGGRASALKQSLDASDVDMARVMEDVIDILMEKQVFVFTELPEAVQDKLNKRKQLREDVNALTNLIAEEDDIL
;
A
#
# COMPACT_ATOMS: atom_id res chain seq x y z
N MET A 1 4.83 -5.87 -28.32
CA MET A 1 6.03 -5.42 -29.07
C MET A 1 6.36 -3.97 -28.66
N PRO A 2 7.06 -3.77 -27.53
CA PRO A 2 7.39 -2.45 -26.99
C PRO A 2 8.65 -1.85 -27.62
N TYR A 3 8.70 -0.53 -27.56
CA TYR A 3 9.92 0.25 -27.72
C TYR A 3 10.60 0.41 -26.38
N VAL A 4 11.86 0.00 -26.32
CA VAL A 4 12.69 -0.03 -25.13
C VAL A 4 13.60 1.18 -25.11
N GLN A 5 13.63 1.87 -23.98
CA GLN A 5 14.59 2.93 -23.72
C GLN A 5 15.66 2.42 -22.76
N ARG A 6 16.93 2.68 -23.09
CA ARG A 6 18.08 2.31 -22.26
C ARG A 6 18.73 3.54 -21.63
N SER A 7 19.34 3.35 -20.46
CA SER A 7 20.24 4.34 -19.85
C SER A 7 21.58 4.38 -20.57
N GLU A 8 22.43 5.37 -20.24
CA GLU A 8 23.83 5.45 -20.74
C GLU A 8 24.68 4.22 -20.36
N GLN A 9 24.22 3.42 -19.39
CA GLN A 9 24.86 2.19 -18.92
C GLN A 9 24.32 0.93 -19.62
N GLY A 10 23.35 1.07 -20.53
CA GLY A 10 22.76 -0.03 -21.30
C GLY A 10 21.58 -0.75 -20.64
N GLU A 11 21.14 -0.31 -19.45
CA GLU A 11 20.01 -0.90 -18.72
C GLU A 11 18.67 -0.36 -19.24
N ILE A 12 17.65 -1.22 -19.31
CA ILE A 12 16.29 -0.79 -19.67
C ILE A 12 15.71 0.09 -18.57
N THR A 13 15.25 1.28 -18.93
CA THR A 13 14.60 2.23 -18.01
C THR A 13 13.10 2.36 -18.27
N SER A 14 12.64 2.14 -19.50
CA SER A 14 11.21 2.17 -19.83
C SER A 14 10.85 1.29 -21.04
N LEU A 15 9.59 0.84 -21.06
CA LEU A 15 8.94 0.17 -22.20
C LEU A 15 7.76 1.04 -22.65
N ASN A 16 7.66 1.34 -23.94
CA ASN A 16 6.65 2.22 -24.53
C ASN A 16 5.93 1.56 -25.71
N ASP A 17 4.64 1.86 -25.91
CA ASP A 17 3.87 1.35 -27.06
C ASP A 17 4.19 2.08 -28.37
N SER A 18 4.89 3.21 -28.28
CA SER A 18 5.33 4.03 -29.40
C SER A 18 6.75 4.56 -29.17
N PRO A 19 7.49 4.92 -30.23
CA PRO A 19 8.80 5.52 -30.09
C PRO A 19 8.66 6.89 -29.43
N SER A 20 9.24 7.03 -28.23
CA SER A 20 9.22 8.28 -27.46
C SER A 20 10.39 9.20 -27.83
N ASN A 21 11.54 8.66 -28.22
CA ASN A 21 12.79 9.39 -28.53
C ASN A 21 13.61 8.64 -29.61
N ASP A 22 14.65 9.28 -30.13
CA ASP A 22 15.59 8.69 -31.13
C ASP A 22 16.41 7.50 -30.59
N ASN A 23 16.49 7.32 -29.26
CA ASN A 23 17.19 6.22 -28.60
C ASN A 23 16.27 5.04 -28.23
N ASN A 24 15.18 4.86 -28.96
CA ASN A 24 14.25 3.77 -28.73
C ASN A 24 14.64 2.55 -29.57
N GLU A 25 14.95 1.44 -28.89
CA GLU A 25 15.23 0.14 -29.50
C GLU A 25 13.94 -0.67 -29.56
N TRP A 26 13.61 -1.24 -30.72
CA TRP A 26 12.48 -2.15 -30.81
C TRP A 26 12.93 -3.54 -30.36
N LEU A 27 12.25 -4.12 -29.36
CA LEU A 27 12.50 -5.50 -28.92
C LEU A 27 11.20 -6.31 -28.92
N ASP A 28 11.34 -7.62 -29.14
CA ASP A 28 10.23 -8.56 -29.04
C ASP A 28 9.78 -8.71 -27.57
N ASP A 29 8.50 -9.01 -27.35
CA ASP A 29 7.94 -9.23 -26.00
C ASP A 29 8.64 -10.40 -25.27
N ASN A 30 9.16 -11.37 -26.03
CA ASN A 30 9.88 -12.52 -25.50
C ASN A 30 11.39 -12.31 -25.35
N HIS A 31 11.91 -11.10 -25.60
CA HIS A 31 13.32 -10.80 -25.43
C HIS A 31 13.72 -10.84 -23.95
N ASP A 32 14.85 -11.47 -23.62
CA ASP A 32 15.30 -11.69 -22.24
C ASP A 32 15.37 -10.40 -21.42
N ASP A 33 15.86 -9.31 -22.02
CA ASP A 33 15.91 -8.00 -21.36
C ASP A 33 14.50 -7.44 -21.03
N VAL A 34 13.52 -7.60 -21.92
CA VAL A 34 12.14 -7.14 -21.70
C VAL A 34 11.49 -7.96 -20.59
N LEU A 35 11.67 -9.28 -20.61
CA LEU A 35 11.20 -10.17 -19.55
C LEU A 35 11.88 -9.85 -18.21
N GLY A 36 13.18 -9.56 -18.21
CA GLY A 36 13.94 -9.17 -17.02
C GLY A 36 13.43 -7.87 -16.41
N PHE A 37 13.18 -6.85 -17.24
CA PHE A 37 12.63 -5.57 -16.80
C PHE A 37 11.21 -5.72 -16.23
N LEU A 38 10.34 -6.48 -16.90
CA LEU A 38 8.97 -6.76 -16.42
C LEU A 38 8.99 -7.53 -15.09
N GLN A 39 9.88 -8.52 -14.95
CA GLN A 39 10.04 -9.25 -13.69
C GLN A 39 10.57 -8.35 -12.57
N GLN A 40 11.50 -7.44 -12.85
CA GLN A 40 12.04 -6.51 -11.86
C GLN A 40 11.02 -5.46 -11.43
N GLY A 41 10.28 -4.89 -12.39
CA GLY A 41 9.14 -4.01 -12.11
C GLY A 41 8.04 -4.72 -11.31
N GLY A 42 7.74 -5.97 -11.66
CA GLY A 42 6.80 -6.82 -10.92
C GLY A 42 7.26 -7.09 -9.48
N ARG A 43 8.55 -7.38 -9.26
CA ARG A 43 9.12 -7.56 -7.91
C ARG A 43 9.08 -6.27 -7.09
N ALA A 44 9.45 -5.13 -7.67
CA ALA A 44 9.41 -3.83 -7.00
C ALA A 44 7.97 -3.45 -6.62
N SER A 45 7.02 -3.68 -7.53
CA SER A 45 5.59 -3.47 -7.27
C SER A 45 5.07 -4.37 -6.15
N ALA A 46 5.43 -5.67 -6.17
CA ALA A 46 5.03 -6.62 -5.14
C ALA A 46 5.62 -6.28 -3.75
N LEU A 47 6.89 -5.84 -3.71
CA LEU A 47 7.51 -5.36 -2.47
C LEU A 47 6.81 -4.12 -1.92
N LYS A 48 6.49 -3.15 -2.78
CA LYS A 48 5.73 -1.96 -2.40
C LYS A 48 4.35 -2.32 -1.86
N GLN A 49 3.63 -3.21 -2.54
CA GLN A 49 2.32 -3.68 -2.09
C GLN A 49 2.40 -4.41 -0.75
N SER A 50 3.46 -5.20 -0.52
CA SER A 50 3.70 -5.88 0.76
C SER A 50 3.97 -4.88 1.88
N LEU A 51 4.73 -3.82 1.60
CA LEU A 51 4.97 -2.74 2.55
C LEU A 51 3.69 -1.97 2.88
N ASP A 52 2.92 -1.58 1.86
CA ASP A 52 1.64 -0.88 2.05
C ASP A 52 0.67 -1.71 2.90
N ALA A 53 0.62 -3.03 2.68
CA ALA A 53 -0.16 -3.95 3.52
C ALA A 53 0.37 -4.01 4.97
N SER A 54 1.69 -4.11 5.14
CA SER A 54 2.32 -4.10 6.47
C SER A 54 2.07 -2.79 7.23
N ASP A 55 2.03 -1.65 6.54
CA ASP A 55 1.77 -0.34 7.15
C ASP A 55 0.33 -0.24 7.65
N VAL A 56 -0.63 -0.84 6.92
CA VAL A 56 -2.03 -0.94 7.37
C VAL A 56 -2.15 -1.76 8.66
N ASP A 57 -1.44 -2.90 8.72
CA ASP A 57 -1.40 -3.75 9.92
C ASP A 57 -0.72 -3.03 11.09
N MET A 58 0.41 -2.35 10.83
CA MET A 58 1.13 -1.58 11.84
C MET A 58 0.26 -0.48 12.46
N ALA A 59 -0.57 0.17 11.66
CA ALA A 59 -1.46 1.22 12.16
C ALA A 59 -2.51 0.68 13.17
N ARG A 60 -2.88 -0.61 13.12
CA ARG A 60 -3.73 -1.24 14.15
C ARG A 60 -2.94 -1.48 15.44
N VAL A 61 -1.72 -2.03 15.30
CA VAL A 61 -0.83 -2.26 16.45
C VAL A 61 -0.54 -0.96 17.20
N MET A 62 -0.27 0.13 16.46
CA MET A 62 -0.03 1.44 17.06
C MET A 62 -1.25 1.99 17.81
N GLU A 63 -2.46 1.74 17.32
CA GLU A 63 -3.70 2.14 17.99
C GLU A 63 -3.86 1.42 19.33
N ASP A 64 -3.64 0.11 19.37
CA ASP A 64 -3.71 -0.68 20.60
C ASP A 64 -2.63 -0.26 21.61
N VAL A 65 -1.41 0.03 21.14
CA VAL A 65 -0.34 0.56 21.99
C VAL A 65 -0.72 1.92 22.57
N ILE A 66 -1.29 2.82 21.77
CA ILE A 66 -1.77 4.12 22.24
C ILE A 66 -2.84 3.94 23.32
N ASP A 67 -3.81 3.05 23.12
CA ASP A 67 -4.86 2.77 24.09
C ASP A 67 -4.30 2.22 25.41
N ILE A 68 -3.35 1.28 25.35
CA ILE A 68 -2.66 0.76 26.54
C ILE A 68 -1.91 1.88 27.28
N LEU A 69 -1.20 2.75 26.55
CA LEU A 69 -0.45 3.85 27.17
C LEU A 69 -1.38 4.87 27.85
N MET A 70 -2.55 5.15 27.26
CA MET A 70 -3.58 5.98 27.87
C MET A 70 -4.21 5.30 29.10
N GLU A 71 -4.49 4.00 29.05
CA GLU A 71 -5.00 3.23 30.19
C GLU A 71 -3.99 3.24 31.36
N LYS A 72 -2.70 3.15 31.05
CA LYS A 72 -1.60 3.28 32.02
C LYS A 72 -1.34 4.73 32.47
N GLN A 73 -2.10 5.70 31.97
CA GLN A 73 -1.95 7.12 32.27
C GLN A 73 -0.55 7.67 31.98
N VAL A 74 0.13 7.12 30.96
CA VAL A 74 1.46 7.61 30.51
C VAL A 74 1.33 8.99 29.87
N PHE A 75 0.23 9.22 29.14
CA PHE A 75 -0.21 10.53 28.65
C PHE A 75 -1.74 10.52 28.55
N VAL A 76 -2.35 11.70 28.49
CA VAL A 76 -3.79 11.84 28.18
C VAL A 76 -4.00 12.25 26.73
N PHE A 77 -5.13 11.87 26.14
CA PHE A 77 -5.45 12.10 24.73
C PHE A 77 -5.25 13.56 24.28
N THR A 78 -5.61 14.53 25.14
CA THR A 78 -5.52 15.96 24.86
C THR A 78 -4.09 16.50 24.80
N GLU A 79 -3.09 15.73 25.24
CA GLU A 79 -1.67 16.08 25.11
C GLU A 79 -1.12 15.81 23.70
N LEU A 80 -1.83 14.99 22.90
CA LEU A 80 -1.42 14.73 21.52
C LEU A 80 -1.71 15.96 20.63
N PRO A 81 -0.94 16.20 19.56
CA PRO A 81 -1.25 17.25 18.60
C PRO A 81 -2.65 17.08 18.00
N GLU A 82 -3.37 18.18 17.72
CA GLU A 82 -4.74 18.14 17.16
C GLU A 82 -4.85 17.23 15.93
N ALA A 83 -3.87 17.31 15.02
CA ALA A 83 -3.84 16.47 13.82
C ALA A 83 -3.75 14.95 14.13
N VAL A 84 -3.15 14.58 15.26
CA VAL A 84 -3.08 13.18 15.73
C VAL A 84 -4.41 12.79 16.38
N GLN A 85 -4.98 13.66 17.21
CA GLN A 85 -6.29 13.45 17.82
C GLN A 85 -7.38 13.20 16.76
N ASP A 86 -7.43 14.05 15.73
CA ASP A 86 -8.39 13.91 14.62
C ASP A 86 -8.26 12.58 13.88
N LYS A 87 -7.03 12.15 13.62
CA LYS A 87 -6.77 10.88 12.93
C LYS A 87 -7.19 9.68 13.78
N LEU A 88 -6.87 9.70 15.08
CA LEU A 88 -7.27 8.63 16.00
C LEU A 88 -8.80 8.56 16.14
N ASN A 89 -9.48 9.70 16.27
CA ASN A 89 -10.94 9.75 16.37
C ASN A 89 -11.61 9.20 15.11
N LYS A 90 -11.20 9.66 13.92
CA LYS A 90 -11.74 9.15 12.65
C LYS A 90 -11.55 7.64 12.52
N ARG A 91 -10.38 7.14 12.92
CA ARG A 91 -10.06 5.72 12.83
C ARG A 91 -10.88 4.87 13.80
N LYS A 92 -11.06 5.34 15.05
CA LYS A 92 -11.93 4.67 16.04
C LYS A 92 -13.37 4.59 15.56
N GLN A 93 -13.92 5.69 15.04
CA GLN A 93 -15.27 5.74 14.47
C GLN A 93 -15.45 4.76 13.32
N LEU A 94 -14.53 4.74 12.35
CA LEU A 94 -14.57 3.79 11.24
C LEU A 94 -14.55 2.33 11.72
N ARG A 95 -13.81 2.04 12.79
CA ARG A 95 -13.76 0.70 13.37
C ARG A 95 -15.08 0.32 14.04
N GLU A 96 -15.68 1.24 14.78
CA GLU A 96 -17.01 1.05 15.39
C GLU A 96 -18.08 0.81 14.32
N ASP A 97 -18.07 1.59 13.24
CA ASP A 97 -19.02 1.45 12.13
C ASP A 97 -18.88 0.08 11.43
N VAL A 98 -17.65 -0.36 11.14
CA VAL A 98 -17.39 -1.66 10.51
C VAL A 98 -17.79 -2.81 11.44
N ASN A 99 -17.50 -2.70 12.74
CA ASN A 99 -17.91 -3.71 13.71
C ASN A 99 -19.44 -3.78 13.84
N ALA A 100 -20.12 -2.63 13.86
CA ALA A 100 -21.58 -2.57 13.88
C ALA A 100 -22.19 -3.24 12.64
N LEU A 101 -21.66 -2.97 11.44
CA LEU A 101 -22.10 -3.62 10.21
C LEU A 101 -21.85 -5.14 10.23
N THR A 102 -20.70 -5.56 10.75
CA THR A 102 -20.35 -6.99 10.84
C THR A 102 -21.30 -7.72 11.80
N ASN A 103 -21.64 -7.10 12.94
CA ASN A 103 -22.59 -7.66 13.89
C ASN A 103 -24.00 -7.79 13.29
N LEU A 104 -24.46 -6.81 12.52
CA LEU A 104 -25.77 -6.87 11.85
C LEU A 104 -25.86 -8.04 10.85
N ILE A 105 -24.79 -8.28 10.08
CA ILE A 105 -24.74 -9.41 9.14
C ILE A 105 -24.72 -10.75 9.89
N ALA A 106 -23.94 -10.83 10.98
CA ALA A 106 -23.88 -12.04 11.80
C ALA A 106 -25.21 -12.37 12.49
N GLU A 107 -26.00 -11.35 12.87
CA GLU A 107 -27.33 -11.53 13.44
C GLU A 107 -28.36 -12.03 12.41
N GLU A 108 -28.24 -11.67 11.11
CA GLU A 108 -29.14 -12.17 10.05
C GLU A 108 -28.92 -13.66 9.71
N ASP A 109 -27.69 -14.16 9.85
CA ASP A 109 -27.35 -15.55 9.57
C ASP A 109 -27.80 -16.53 10.68
N ASP A 110 -28.06 -16.04 11.89
CA ASP A 110 -28.49 -16.85 13.05
C ASP A 110 -30.03 -17.02 13.15
N ILE A 111 -30.78 -16.47 12.18
CA ILE A 111 -32.26 -16.50 12.12
C ILE A 111 -32.82 -17.51 11.08
N LEU A 112 -32.01 -18.46 10.59
CA LEU A 112 -32.41 -19.47 9.59
C LEU A 112 -32.44 -20.91 10.13
#